data_AF-A0A963BYI6-F1
#
_entry.id   AF-A0A963BYI6-F1
#
_cell.length_a   1.000
_cell.length_b   1.000
_cell.length_c   1.000
_cell.angle_alpha   90.00
_cell.angle_beta   90.00
_cell.angle_gamma   90.00
#
_symmetry.space_group_name_H-M   'P 1'
#
loop_
_entity.id
_entity.type
_entity.pdbx_description
1 polymer ?
#
loop_
_entity_poly.entity_id
_entity_poly.type
_entity_poly.pdbx_seq_one_letter_code
_entity_poly.pdbx_strand_id
1 'polypeptide(L)'
;EYQQRQCNLTGRFLFFIPGIRSISAFELHTNSFYAMNAAIQKFETVGFLRGGRISGFLDRQRTPFYLTKKLMEVAHIDEQGRAVRVPQWIIDLEAPVDVTAFLRDNEDTETALVQAHLATQVLQGTPAADRAESLPADAADVQAATAADATPAEEPPLRDGRPSFEQLMARVQAYGIVPEQYQAYADRRWGRGWKINPNGRARAWNELERYGNDPQGYLDKIESEMQLASRGRTA
;
A
#
# COMPACT_ATOMS: atom_id res chain seq x y z
N GLU A 1 20.49 45.97 -13.12
CA GLU A 1 19.51 45.30 -12.24
C GLU A 1 20.12 44.20 -11.37
N TYR A 2 20.73 43.12 -11.91
CA TYR A 2 21.33 42.03 -11.09
C TYR A 2 22.44 42.52 -10.14
N GLN A 3 23.41 43.30 -10.63
CA GLN A 3 24.46 43.88 -9.78
C GLN A 3 23.94 44.92 -8.77
N GLN A 4 22.76 45.50 -9.02
CA GLN A 4 22.07 46.41 -8.10
C GLN A 4 21.18 45.66 -7.10
N ARG A 5 21.18 44.31 -7.12
CA ARG A 5 20.34 43.43 -6.27
C ARG A 5 18.85 43.70 -6.34
N GLN A 6 18.38 44.29 -7.44
CA GLN A 6 16.98 44.70 -7.62
C GLN A 6 16.06 43.53 -7.99
N CYS A 7 16.63 42.37 -8.34
CA CYS A 7 15.89 41.15 -8.62
C CYS A 7 16.51 40.01 -7.80
N ASN A 8 16.05 39.86 -6.55
CA ASN A 8 16.41 38.74 -5.69
C ASN A 8 15.23 37.77 -5.61
N LEU A 9 15.49 36.50 -5.90
CA LEU A 9 14.52 35.47 -5.58
C LEU A 9 14.36 35.40 -4.05
N THR A 10 13.13 35.44 -3.59
CA THR A 10 12.78 35.10 -2.22
C THR A 10 11.84 33.91 -2.25
N GLY A 11 12.22 32.83 -1.59
CA GLY A 11 11.45 31.62 -1.50
C GLY A 11 11.55 31.01 -0.11
N ARG A 12 10.63 30.11 0.18
CA ARG A 12 10.58 29.41 1.46
C ARG A 12 9.99 28.02 1.28
N PHE A 13 10.57 27.05 1.97
CA PHE A 13 10.00 25.73 2.13
C PHE A 13 9.18 25.70 3.40
N LEU A 14 7.93 25.26 3.28
CA LEU A 14 7.03 25.03 4.41
C LEU A 14 6.80 23.52 4.51
N PHE A 15 7.16 22.93 5.64
CA PHE A 15 7.06 21.48 5.81
C PHE A 15 6.83 21.05 7.25
N PHE A 16 6.30 19.84 7.41
CA PHE A 16 6.23 19.15 8.69
C PHE A 16 7.25 18.01 8.69
N ILE A 17 7.88 17.77 9.83
CA ILE A 17 8.83 16.66 9.99
C ILE A 17 8.07 15.49 10.62
N PRO A 18 7.94 14.34 9.93
CA PRO A 18 7.29 13.16 10.49
C PRO A 18 7.92 12.74 11.83
N GLY A 19 7.08 12.44 12.82
CA GLY A 19 7.54 12.02 14.15
C GLY A 19 7.88 13.18 15.10
N ILE A 20 8.00 14.41 14.61
CA ILE A 20 8.19 15.60 15.46
C ILE A 20 6.84 16.25 15.73
N ARG A 21 6.45 16.32 17.00
CA ARG A 21 5.25 17.06 17.42
C ARG A 21 5.54 18.55 17.35
N SER A 22 4.84 19.24 16.47
CA SER A 22 4.90 20.70 16.31
C SER A 22 3.50 21.26 16.19
N ILE A 23 3.31 22.50 16.67
CA ILE A 23 2.08 23.26 16.54
C ILE A 23 1.99 24.01 15.20
N SER A 24 3.10 24.13 14.47
CA SER A 24 3.18 24.82 13.18
C SER A 24 4.14 24.12 12.22
N ALA A 25 4.04 24.47 10.93
CA ALA A 25 5.03 24.06 9.94
C ALA A 25 6.39 24.70 10.24
N PHE A 26 7.46 24.00 9.88
CA PHE A 26 8.80 24.56 9.82
C PHE A 26 8.96 25.38 8.54
N GLU A 27 9.73 26.46 8.65
CA GLU A 27 10.02 27.36 7.55
C GLU A 27 11.53 27.39 7.29
N LEU A 28 11.91 27.16 6.03
CA LEU A 28 13.29 27.27 5.56
C LEU A 28 13.35 28.23 4.39
N HIS A 29 13.92 29.41 4.61
CA HIS A 29 14.12 30.40 3.57
C HIS A 29 15.21 29.97 2.58
N THR A 30 15.03 30.32 1.32
CA THR A 30 16.05 30.20 0.28
C THR A 30 15.99 31.36 -0.69
N ASN A 31 17.17 31.84 -1.06
CA ASN A 31 17.35 32.87 -2.06
C ASN A 31 17.96 32.26 -3.34
N SER A 32 18.16 30.94 -3.34
CA SER A 32 18.78 30.22 -4.44
C SER A 32 17.74 29.85 -5.49
N PHE A 33 17.89 30.44 -6.68
CA PHE A 33 17.11 30.06 -7.86
C PHE A 33 17.27 28.58 -8.20
N TYR A 34 18.48 28.05 -8.10
CA TYR A 34 18.75 26.64 -8.35
C TYR A 34 17.97 25.73 -7.40
N ALA A 35 17.96 26.04 -6.10
CA ALA A 35 17.21 25.27 -5.11
C ALA A 35 15.70 25.29 -5.40
N MET A 36 15.15 26.48 -5.67
CA MET A 36 13.71 26.63 -5.88
C MET A 36 13.25 25.97 -7.19
N ASN A 37 13.98 26.19 -8.28
CA ASN A 37 13.65 25.62 -9.58
C ASN A 37 13.76 24.09 -9.56
N ALA A 38 14.82 23.53 -8.95
CA ALA A 38 14.96 22.09 -8.80
C ALA A 38 13.84 21.48 -7.94
N ALA A 39 13.45 22.15 -6.86
CA ALA A 39 12.35 21.69 -6.01
C ALA A 39 11.00 21.70 -6.76
N ILE A 40 10.68 22.77 -7.50
CA ILE A 40 9.45 22.85 -8.31
C ILE A 40 9.39 21.70 -9.31
N GLN A 41 10.46 21.50 -10.09
CA GLN A 41 10.53 20.40 -11.07
C GLN A 41 10.36 19.03 -10.42
N LYS A 42 10.96 18.84 -9.24
CA LYS A 42 10.82 17.59 -8.47
C LYS A 42 9.37 17.40 -8.01
N PHE A 43 8.72 18.43 -7.47
CA PHE A 43 7.32 18.36 -7.07
C PHE A 43 6.38 18.08 -8.25
N GLU A 44 6.60 18.72 -9.40
CA GLU A 44 5.81 18.47 -10.61
C GLU A 44 5.98 17.03 -11.09
N THR A 45 7.22 16.52 -11.11
CA THR A 45 7.52 15.14 -11.50
C THR A 45 6.85 14.14 -10.56
N VAL A 46 6.98 14.35 -9.24
CA VAL A 46 6.33 13.48 -8.24
C VAL A 46 4.81 13.59 -8.35
N GLY A 47 4.26 14.79 -8.52
CA GLY A 47 2.84 15.00 -8.73
C GLY A 47 2.34 14.23 -9.94
N PHE A 48 3.02 14.32 -11.08
CA PHE A 48 2.69 13.58 -12.30
C PHE A 48 2.69 12.06 -12.07
N LEU A 49 3.76 11.52 -11.47
CA LEU A 49 3.87 10.09 -11.17
C LEU A 49 2.79 9.59 -10.19
N ARG A 50 2.20 10.50 -9.41
CA ARG A 50 1.20 10.22 -8.37
C ARG A 50 -0.22 10.65 -8.74
N GLY A 51 -0.51 10.85 -10.02
CA GLY A 51 -1.85 11.25 -10.48
C GLY A 51 -2.28 12.62 -9.94
N GLY A 52 -1.34 13.57 -9.87
CA GLY A 52 -1.54 14.95 -9.40
C GLY A 52 -1.32 15.18 -7.90
N ARG A 53 -0.97 14.15 -7.12
CA ARG A 53 -0.84 14.26 -5.65
C ARG A 53 0.60 14.41 -5.18
N ILE A 54 0.92 15.57 -4.60
CA ILE A 54 2.24 15.85 -4.03
C ILE A 54 2.24 15.70 -2.50
N SER A 55 1.07 15.79 -1.86
CA SER A 55 0.94 15.72 -0.40
C SER A 55 1.04 14.28 0.13
N GLY A 56 1.35 14.18 1.42
CA GLY A 56 1.46 12.92 2.15
C GLY A 56 2.81 12.23 1.94
N PHE A 57 2.87 10.96 2.34
CA PHE A 57 4.04 10.14 2.10
C PHE A 57 4.07 9.64 0.66
N LEU A 58 5.28 9.40 0.16
CA LEU A 58 5.55 8.96 -1.21
C LEU A 58 5.07 7.53 -1.45
N ASP A 59 5.05 6.69 -0.42
CA ASP A 59 4.67 5.28 -0.50
C ASP A 59 3.90 4.79 0.74
N ARG A 60 3.53 3.50 0.72
CA ARG A 60 2.90 2.80 1.86
C ARG A 60 3.82 2.62 3.06
N GLN A 61 5.14 2.66 2.85
CA GLN A 61 6.15 2.60 3.92
C GLN A 61 6.29 3.95 4.64
N ARG A 62 5.53 4.96 4.21
CA ARG A 62 5.52 6.32 4.75
C ARG A 62 6.85 7.05 4.51
N THR A 63 7.43 6.85 3.34
CA THR A 63 8.66 7.55 2.92
C THR A 63 8.37 9.04 2.68
N PRO A 64 9.06 9.97 3.37
CA PRO A 64 8.90 11.41 3.15
C PRO A 64 9.82 11.91 2.03
N PHE A 65 9.74 13.21 1.75
CA PHE A 65 10.83 13.93 1.10
C PHE A 65 11.98 14.16 2.08
N TYR A 66 13.20 14.21 1.55
CA TYR A 66 14.38 14.58 2.31
C TYR A 66 14.92 15.92 1.82
N LEU A 67 15.25 16.82 2.74
CA LEU A 67 16.02 18.02 2.43
C LEU A 67 17.49 17.74 2.68
N THR A 68 18.31 17.92 1.66
CA THR A 68 19.76 17.77 1.73
C THR A 68 20.47 19.04 1.25
N LYS A 69 21.77 19.14 1.49
CA LYS A 69 22.61 20.24 1.04
C LYS A 69 23.71 19.68 0.16
N LYS A 70 23.75 20.05 -1.12
CA LYS A 70 24.70 19.53 -2.10
C LYS A 70 25.64 20.63 -2.57
N LEU A 71 26.92 20.31 -2.69
CA LEU A 71 27.91 21.23 -3.27
C LEU A 71 27.81 21.14 -4.79
N MET A 72 27.47 22.25 -5.43
CA MET A 72 27.23 22.32 -6.87
C MET A 72 28.03 23.47 -7.47
N GLU A 73 28.60 23.22 -8.65
CA GLU A 73 29.21 24.26 -9.49
C GLU A 73 28.12 25.04 -10.20
N VAL A 74 27.78 26.23 -9.69
CA VAL A 74 26.70 27.07 -10.24
C VAL A 74 27.27 28.28 -10.97
N ALA A 75 26.51 28.79 -11.95
CA ALA A 75 26.87 30.02 -12.61
C ALA A 75 26.60 31.20 -11.67
N HIS A 76 27.59 32.07 -11.53
CA HIS A 76 27.53 33.28 -10.72
C HIS A 76 28.08 34.43 -11.55
N ILE A 77 27.48 35.61 -11.42
CA ILE A 77 28.01 36.82 -12.05
C ILE A 77 28.96 37.47 -11.05
N ASP A 78 30.23 37.59 -11.42
CA ASP A 78 31.25 38.25 -10.60
C ASP A 78 31.01 39.78 -10.51
N GLU A 79 31.80 40.46 -9.69
CA GLU A 79 31.71 41.92 -9.52
C GLU A 79 31.99 42.68 -10.83
N GLN A 80 32.70 42.07 -11.78
CA GLN A 80 32.98 42.63 -13.10
C GLN A 80 31.90 42.30 -14.14
N GLY A 81 30.83 41.59 -13.75
CA GLY A 81 29.70 41.26 -14.61
C GLY A 81 29.90 40.01 -15.46
N ARG A 82 30.95 39.23 -15.23
CA ARG A 82 31.26 38.02 -15.99
C ARG A 82 30.63 36.80 -15.34
N ALA A 83 30.12 35.89 -16.17
CA ALA A 83 29.64 34.59 -15.71
C ALA A 83 30.82 33.67 -15.37
N VAL A 84 31.00 33.40 -14.08
CA VAL A 84 31.98 32.47 -13.52
C VAL A 84 31.28 31.28 -12.88
N ARG A 85 31.91 30.10 -12.87
CA ARG A 85 31.39 28.96 -12.10
C ARG A 85 32.05 28.95 -10.74
N VAL A 86 31.22 28.83 -9.70
CA VAL A 86 31.68 28.78 -8.32
C VAL A 86 30.99 27.64 -7.57
N PRO A 87 31.74 26.95 -6.68
CA PRO A 87 31.15 25.95 -5.82
C PRO A 87 30.24 26.63 -4.80
N GLN A 88 28.96 26.26 -4.79
CA GLN A 88 28.00 26.71 -3.80
C GLN A 88 27.21 25.55 -3.23
N TRP A 89 26.91 25.65 -1.95
CA TRP A 89 26.03 24.69 -1.32
C TRP A 89 24.57 25.05 -1.56
N ILE A 90 23.85 24.19 -2.27
CA ILE A 90 22.47 24.37 -2.66
C ILE A 90 21.60 23.39 -1.86
N ILE A 91 20.43 23.86 -1.42
CA ILE A 91 19.40 23.01 -0.83
C ILE A 91 18.83 22.15 -1.96
N ASP A 92 18.84 20.84 -1.78
CA ASP A 92 18.24 19.88 -2.70
C ASP A 92 17.10 19.12 -2.01
N LEU A 93 16.06 18.84 -2.79
CA LEU A 93 14.90 18.10 -2.33
C LEU A 93 14.94 16.70 -2.97
N GLU A 94 15.14 15.69 -2.14
CA GLU A 94 15.20 14.31 -2.57
C GLU A 94 13.84 13.62 -2.36
N ALA A 95 13.35 13.00 -3.42
CA ALA A 95 12.11 12.24 -3.44
C ALA A 95 12.42 10.82 -3.92
N PRO A 96 12.74 9.88 -3.02
CA PRO A 96 12.93 8.49 -3.39
C PRO A 96 11.57 7.90 -3.77
N VAL A 97 11.28 7.91 -5.06
CA VAL A 97 10.05 7.38 -5.65
C VAL A 97 10.36 6.01 -6.24
N ASP A 98 9.71 4.97 -5.73
CA ASP A 98 9.70 3.66 -6.37
C ASP A 98 8.59 3.64 -7.44
N VAL A 99 8.98 3.80 -8.70
CA VAL A 99 8.06 3.78 -9.85
C VAL A 99 7.30 2.45 -9.95
N THR A 100 7.89 1.34 -9.49
CA THR A 100 7.23 0.02 -9.54
C THR A 100 6.14 -0.12 -8.47
N ALA A 101 6.29 0.54 -7.32
CA ALA A 101 5.25 0.62 -6.30
C ALA A 101 4.04 1.42 -6.81
N PHE A 102 4.25 2.45 -7.63
CA PHE A 102 3.16 3.25 -8.21
C PHE A 102 2.28 2.48 -9.20
N LEU A 103 2.87 1.59 -10.00
CA LEU A 103 2.09 0.75 -10.91
C LEU A 103 1.10 -0.14 -10.13
N ARG A 104 1.54 -0.70 -8.99
CA ARG A 104 0.70 -1.53 -8.12
C ARG A 104 -0.37 -0.71 -7.39
N ASP A 105 -0.04 0.50 -6.95
CA ASP A 105 -1.01 1.38 -6.26
C ASP A 105 -2.15 1.82 -7.19
N ASN A 106 -1.88 2.00 -8.50
CA ASN A 106 -2.92 2.26 -9.48
C ASN A 106 -3.82 1.03 -9.73
N GLU A 107 -3.25 -0.18 -9.81
CA GLU A 107 -4.04 -1.42 -9.89
C GLU A 107 -4.95 -1.58 -8.66
N ASP A 108 -4.45 -1.26 -7.46
CA ASP A 108 -5.25 -1.29 -6.23
C ASP A 108 -6.36 -0.20 -6.23
N THR A 109 -6.12 0.94 -6.87
CA THR A 109 -7.12 2.02 -7.00
C THR A 109 -8.18 1.65 -8.03
N GLU A 110 -7.79 1.10 -9.18
CA GLU A 110 -8.73 0.60 -10.20
C GLU A 110 -9.59 -0.52 -9.65
N THR A 111 -8.98 -1.48 -8.94
CA THR A 111 -9.74 -2.53 -8.25
C THR A 111 -10.67 -1.94 -7.19
N ALA A 112 -10.23 -0.96 -6.40
CA ALA A 112 -11.10 -0.27 -5.45
C ALA A 112 -12.27 0.47 -6.13
N LEU A 113 -12.06 1.08 -7.30
CA LEU A 113 -13.12 1.72 -8.09
C LEU A 113 -14.11 0.70 -8.65
N VAL A 114 -13.62 -0.43 -9.17
CA VAL A 114 -14.46 -1.55 -9.63
C VAL A 114 -15.30 -2.10 -8.48
N GLN A 115 -14.70 -2.31 -7.30
CA GLN A 115 -15.40 -2.77 -6.10
C GLN A 115 -16.42 -1.74 -5.60
N ALA A 116 -16.10 -0.44 -5.65
CA ALA A 116 -17.04 0.62 -5.30
C ALA A 116 -18.25 0.66 -6.26
N HIS A 117 -18.01 0.43 -7.55
CA HIS A 117 -19.09 0.36 -8.55
C HIS A 117 -19.98 -0.87 -8.31
N LEU A 118 -19.39 -2.05 -8.07
CA LEU A 118 -20.11 -3.26 -7.67
C LEU A 118 -20.95 -3.04 -6.41
N ALA A 119 -20.36 -2.45 -5.36
CA ALA A 119 -21.08 -2.12 -4.13
C ALA A 119 -22.25 -1.16 -4.37
N THR A 120 -22.07 -0.18 -5.26
CA THR A 120 -23.14 0.75 -5.64
C THR A 120 -24.29 0.03 -6.36
N GLN A 121 -23.99 -0.92 -7.25
CA GLN A 121 -25.01 -1.73 -7.94
C GLN A 121 -25.81 -2.61 -6.97
N VAL A 122 -25.14 -3.22 -5.99
CA VAL A 122 -25.79 -4.00 -4.93
C VAL A 122 -26.69 -3.12 -4.07
N LEU A 123 -26.22 -1.91 -3.69
CA LEU A 123 -27.00 -0.96 -2.89
C LEU A 123 -28.19 -0.35 -3.65
N GLN A 124 -28.06 -0.15 -4.97
CA GLN A 124 -29.14 0.32 -5.83
C GLN A 124 -30.16 -0.78 -6.14
N GLY A 125 -29.92 -2.01 -5.68
CA GLY A 125 -30.84 -3.12 -5.83
C GLY A 125 -30.95 -3.64 -7.26
N THR A 126 -29.96 -3.38 -8.12
CA THR A 126 -29.91 -3.98 -9.46
C THR A 126 -29.52 -5.44 -9.29
N PRO A 127 -30.43 -6.41 -9.50
CA PRO A 127 -30.06 -7.80 -9.38
C PRO A 127 -29.11 -8.13 -10.55
N ALA A 128 -27.96 -8.72 -10.23
CA ALA A 128 -27.09 -9.35 -11.23
C ALA A 128 -27.75 -10.54 -11.96
N ALA A 129 -29.04 -10.81 -11.69
CA ALA A 129 -29.85 -11.82 -12.35
C ALA A 129 -30.23 -11.46 -13.79
N ASP A 130 -30.32 -10.18 -14.16
CA ASP A 130 -30.79 -9.75 -15.49
C ASP A 130 -29.72 -9.84 -16.61
N ARG A 131 -28.54 -10.40 -16.34
CA ARG A 131 -27.50 -10.62 -17.37
C ARG A 131 -27.28 -12.09 -17.73
N ALA A 132 -27.96 -13.02 -17.06
CA ALA A 132 -27.86 -14.45 -17.39
C ALA A 132 -28.88 -14.90 -18.46
N GLU A 133 -29.87 -14.08 -18.81
CA GLU A 133 -30.94 -14.47 -19.74
C GLU A 133 -30.91 -13.64 -21.03
N SER A 134 -30.04 -14.02 -21.96
CA SER A 134 -30.30 -13.90 -23.42
C SER A 134 -29.16 -14.50 -24.24
N LEU A 135 -28.99 -15.83 -24.15
CA LEU A 135 -28.48 -16.65 -25.25
C LEU A 135 -29.40 -17.88 -25.39
N PRO A 136 -29.77 -18.27 -26.62
CA PRO A 136 -30.92 -19.13 -26.87
C PRO A 136 -30.67 -20.58 -26.46
N ALA A 137 -31.75 -21.19 -25.99
CA ALA A 137 -31.87 -22.60 -25.65
C ALA A 137 -31.55 -23.52 -26.85
N ASP A 138 -30.74 -24.55 -26.61
CA ASP A 138 -30.96 -25.83 -27.27
C ASP A 138 -30.50 -27.04 -26.42
N ALA A 139 -31.39 -28.02 -26.41
CA ALA A 139 -31.25 -29.45 -26.18
C ALA A 139 -30.67 -30.05 -24.86
N ALA A 140 -31.59 -30.80 -24.23
CA ALA A 140 -31.43 -32.17 -23.73
C ALA A 140 -30.92 -32.43 -22.29
N ASP A 141 -31.92 -32.62 -21.40
CA ASP A 141 -32.23 -33.89 -20.73
C ASP A 141 -31.05 -34.75 -20.21
N VAL A 142 -30.94 -34.96 -18.88
CA VAL A 142 -30.96 -36.27 -18.17
C VAL A 142 -31.09 -36.04 -16.65
N GLN A 143 -31.87 -36.93 -16.03
CA GLN A 143 -32.38 -36.98 -14.66
C GLN A 143 -31.37 -37.10 -13.48
N ALA A 144 -31.82 -36.50 -12.37
CA ALA A 144 -31.83 -36.96 -10.97
C ALA A 144 -30.88 -38.09 -10.49
N ALA A 145 -30.16 -37.87 -9.39
CA ALA A 145 -30.49 -38.43 -8.06
C ALA A 145 -29.37 -38.22 -7.01
N THR A 146 -29.73 -37.49 -5.95
CA THR A 146 -29.44 -37.70 -4.51
C THR A 146 -28.03 -38.10 -4.05
N ALA A 147 -27.37 -37.18 -3.36
CA ALA A 147 -26.47 -37.49 -2.25
C ALA A 147 -26.85 -36.65 -1.03
N ALA A 148 -26.82 -37.30 0.12
CA ALA A 148 -27.47 -36.92 1.36
C ALA A 148 -26.75 -35.79 2.13
N ASP A 149 -27.57 -34.92 2.69
CA ASP A 149 -27.53 -34.41 4.07
C ASP A 149 -26.15 -34.24 4.73
N ALA A 150 -25.63 -33.02 4.66
CA ALA A 150 -24.74 -32.47 5.67
C ALA A 150 -25.15 -31.01 5.88
N THR A 151 -25.93 -30.77 6.93
CA THR A 151 -26.27 -29.45 7.46
C THR A 151 -25.01 -28.56 7.54
N PRO A 152 -24.94 -27.42 6.82
CA PRO A 152 -23.98 -26.39 7.15
C PRO A 152 -24.53 -25.70 8.39
N ALA A 153 -23.85 -25.88 9.53
CA ALA A 153 -24.08 -25.08 10.71
C ALA A 153 -24.06 -23.60 10.31
N GLU A 154 -25.10 -22.86 10.69
CA GLU A 154 -25.22 -21.42 10.49
C GLU A 154 -23.93 -20.72 10.94
N GLU A 155 -23.09 -20.32 9.99
CA GLU A 155 -22.03 -19.37 10.22
C GLU A 155 -22.68 -18.01 10.51
N PRO A 156 -22.52 -17.44 11.72
CA PRO A 156 -23.06 -16.12 12.00
C PRO A 156 -22.39 -15.08 11.09
N PRO A 157 -23.16 -14.10 10.56
CA PRO A 157 -22.71 -13.23 9.49
C PRO A 157 -21.44 -12.44 9.87
N LEU A 158 -20.53 -12.31 8.91
CA LEU A 158 -19.36 -11.42 9.01
C LEU A 158 -19.82 -10.02 9.42
N ARG A 159 -19.45 -9.58 10.63
CA ARG A 159 -19.56 -8.17 11.00
C ARG A 159 -18.48 -7.39 10.23
N ASP A 160 -18.91 -6.45 9.40
CA ASP A 160 -18.07 -5.46 8.70
C ASP A 160 -17.00 -6.02 7.75
N GLY A 161 -17.21 -7.21 7.17
CA GLY A 161 -16.27 -7.81 6.20
C GLY A 161 -14.90 -8.17 6.79
N ARG A 162 -14.79 -8.22 8.13
CA ARG A 162 -13.56 -8.59 8.84
C ARG A 162 -13.81 -9.79 9.74
N PRO A 163 -13.09 -10.90 9.53
CA PRO A 163 -13.34 -12.12 10.30
C PRO A 163 -12.94 -11.91 11.76
N SER A 164 -13.81 -12.38 12.66
CA SER A 164 -13.45 -12.47 14.07
C SER A 164 -12.33 -13.50 14.26
N PHE A 165 -11.62 -13.42 15.40
CA PHE A 165 -10.59 -14.42 15.70
C PHE A 165 -11.19 -15.83 15.82
N GLU A 166 -12.41 -15.92 16.35
CA GLU A 166 -13.17 -17.16 16.50
C GLU A 166 -13.57 -17.75 15.14
N GLN A 167 -14.07 -16.93 14.22
CA GLN A 167 -14.39 -17.35 12.84
C GLN A 167 -13.15 -17.84 12.10
N LEU A 168 -12.02 -17.15 12.28
CA LEU A 168 -10.76 -17.58 11.69
C LEU A 168 -10.34 -18.95 12.24
N MET A 169 -10.45 -19.17 13.55
CA MET A 169 -10.05 -20.44 14.16
C MET A 169 -11.00 -21.58 13.80
N ALA A 170 -12.30 -21.32 13.67
CA ALA A 170 -13.27 -22.29 13.18
C ALA A 170 -12.92 -22.75 11.75
N ARG A 171 -12.49 -21.83 10.89
CA ARG A 171 -12.07 -22.15 9.52
C ARG A 171 -10.75 -22.91 9.45
N VAL A 172 -9.79 -22.57 10.31
CA VAL A 172 -8.53 -23.32 10.49
C VAL A 172 -8.83 -24.77 10.89
N GLN A 173 -9.78 -24.98 11.82
CA GLN A 173 -10.24 -26.31 12.21
C GLN A 173 -10.95 -27.03 11.07
N ALA A 174 -11.76 -26.33 10.26
CA ALA A 174 -12.43 -26.90 9.09
C ALA A 174 -11.43 -27.41 8.03
N TYR A 175 -10.22 -26.84 7.97
CA TYR A 175 -9.13 -27.30 7.10
C TYR A 175 -8.30 -28.44 7.73
N GLY A 176 -8.68 -28.93 8.91
CA GLY A 176 -7.96 -30.01 9.61
C GLY A 176 -6.65 -29.54 10.27
N ILE A 177 -6.45 -28.24 10.43
CA ILE A 177 -5.24 -27.66 11.02
C ILE A 177 -5.44 -27.53 12.54
N VAL A 178 -4.46 -28.01 13.31
CA VAL A 178 -4.49 -27.84 14.77
C VAL A 178 -4.38 -26.35 15.11
N PRO A 179 -5.32 -25.78 15.91
CA PRO A 179 -5.34 -24.35 16.25
C PRO A 179 -4.02 -23.83 16.84
N GLU A 180 -3.37 -24.64 17.68
CA GLU A 180 -2.10 -24.29 18.33
C GLU A 180 -0.95 -24.21 17.32
N GLN A 181 -0.89 -25.16 16.39
CA GLN A 181 0.07 -25.20 15.29
C GLN A 181 -0.09 -23.99 14.38
N TYR A 182 -1.33 -23.67 13.99
CA TYR A 182 -1.62 -22.49 13.19
C TYR A 182 -1.25 -21.19 13.91
N GLN A 183 -1.52 -21.10 15.22
CA GLN A 183 -1.15 -19.94 16.01
C GLN A 183 0.38 -19.75 16.10
N ALA A 184 1.14 -20.82 16.32
CA ALA A 184 2.60 -20.77 16.34
C ALA A 184 3.18 -20.33 14.98
N TYR A 185 2.61 -20.84 13.89
CA TYR A 185 2.90 -20.41 12.53
C TYR A 185 2.61 -18.91 12.33
N ALA A 186 1.40 -18.47 12.65
CA ALA A 186 0.96 -17.10 12.45
C ALA A 186 1.70 -16.09 13.34
N ASP A 187 2.03 -16.47 14.58
CA ASP A 187 2.85 -15.67 15.50
C ASP A 187 4.26 -15.44 14.94
N ARG A 188 4.79 -16.37 14.14
CA ARG A 188 6.09 -16.24 13.48
C ARG A 188 5.99 -15.48 12.15
N ARG A 189 4.93 -15.73 11.38
CA ARG A 189 4.71 -15.15 10.05
C ARG A 189 4.34 -13.68 10.09
N TRP A 190 3.59 -13.25 11.11
CA TRP A 190 3.08 -11.88 11.25
C TRP A 190 3.37 -11.24 12.61
N GLY A 191 3.99 -11.96 13.55
CA GLY A 191 4.27 -11.47 14.90
C GLY A 191 3.08 -11.63 15.85
N ARG A 192 3.35 -11.80 17.16
CA ARG A 192 2.34 -12.10 18.22
C ARG A 192 1.12 -11.15 18.29
N GLY A 193 1.20 -9.97 17.67
CA GLY A 193 0.12 -8.98 17.63
C GLY A 193 -0.96 -9.25 16.57
N TRP A 194 -0.82 -10.28 15.72
CA TRP A 194 -1.74 -10.53 14.61
C TRP A 194 -3.17 -10.87 15.07
N LYS A 195 -3.32 -11.52 16.24
CA LYS A 195 -4.63 -11.90 16.82
C LYS A 195 -5.45 -10.68 17.26
N ILE A 196 -4.76 -9.64 17.74
CA ILE A 196 -5.37 -8.41 18.27
C ILE A 196 -5.64 -7.41 17.15
N ASN A 197 -4.70 -7.29 16.21
CA ASN A 197 -4.80 -6.35 15.10
C ASN A 197 -5.86 -6.81 14.06
N PRO A 198 -6.91 -6.02 13.79
CA PRO A 198 -7.89 -6.33 12.73
C PRO A 198 -7.25 -6.60 11.36
N ASN A 199 -6.19 -5.86 11.02
CA ASN A 199 -5.47 -6.05 9.75
C ASN A 199 -4.64 -7.34 9.74
N GLY A 200 -4.18 -7.80 10.91
CA GLY A 200 -3.48 -9.08 11.05
C GLY A 200 -4.42 -10.26 10.80
N ARG A 201 -5.62 -10.20 11.36
CA ARG A 201 -6.68 -11.20 11.14
C ARG A 201 -7.16 -11.25 9.69
N ALA A 202 -7.34 -10.09 9.06
CA ALA A 202 -7.71 -10.04 7.64
C ALA A 202 -6.65 -10.70 6.73
N ARG A 203 -5.36 -10.51 7.02
CA ARG A 203 -4.28 -11.17 6.27
C ARG A 203 -4.27 -12.69 6.46
N ALA A 204 -4.46 -13.14 7.70
CA ALA A 204 -4.53 -14.56 8.03
C ALA A 204 -5.73 -15.24 7.36
N TRP A 205 -6.87 -14.54 7.26
CA TRP A 205 -8.04 -15.00 6.53
C TRP A 205 -7.86 -15.05 5.02
N ASN A 206 -7.31 -14.00 4.41
CA ASN A 206 -7.03 -13.98 2.98
C ASN A 206 -6.05 -15.10 2.59
N GLU A 207 -5.11 -15.44 3.46
CA GLU A 207 -4.23 -16.58 3.22
C GLU A 207 -5.01 -17.90 3.28
N LEU A 208 -5.90 -18.11 4.25
CA LEU A 208 -6.77 -19.28 4.30
C LEU A 208 -7.65 -19.40 3.04
N GLU A 209 -8.26 -18.30 2.59
CA GLU A 209 -9.09 -18.30 1.37
C GLU A 209 -8.30 -18.69 0.13
N ARG A 210 -7.05 -18.23 0.01
CA ARG A 210 -6.18 -18.56 -1.11
C ARG A 210 -5.91 -20.06 -1.22
N TYR A 211 -5.91 -20.77 -0.10
CA TYR A 211 -5.73 -22.22 -0.04
C TYR A 211 -7.06 -22.97 0.13
N GLY A 212 -8.21 -22.33 -0.09
CA GLY A 212 -9.51 -22.97 0.10
C GLY A 212 -9.78 -24.16 -0.81
N ASN A 213 -9.13 -24.22 -1.97
CA ASN A 213 -9.22 -25.35 -2.91
C ASN A 213 -8.17 -26.45 -2.65
N ASP A 214 -7.19 -26.21 -1.77
CA ASP A 214 -6.15 -27.18 -1.39
C ASP A 214 -5.76 -27.04 0.10
N PRO A 215 -6.62 -27.53 1.02
CA PRO A 215 -6.34 -27.48 2.45
C PRO A 215 -5.12 -28.33 2.86
N GLN A 216 -4.87 -29.44 2.15
CA GLN A 216 -3.76 -30.35 2.44
C GLN A 216 -2.41 -29.73 2.06
N GLY A 217 -2.29 -29.10 0.90
CA GLY A 217 -1.08 -28.38 0.52
C GLY A 217 -0.77 -27.19 1.45
N TYR A 218 -1.80 -26.60 2.08
CA TYR A 218 -1.60 -25.57 3.10
C TYR A 218 -1.06 -26.11 4.43
N LEU A 219 -1.54 -27.29 4.86
CA LEU A 219 -0.99 -28.02 6.00
C LEU A 219 0.49 -28.35 5.80
N ASP A 220 0.83 -28.94 4.64
CA ASP A 220 2.21 -29.31 4.30
C ASP A 220 3.15 -28.10 4.31
N LYS A 221 2.66 -26.94 3.84
CA LYS A 221 3.38 -25.67 3.89
C LYS A 221 3.63 -25.22 5.33
N ILE A 222 2.59 -25.23 6.18
CA ILE A 222 2.71 -24.83 7.59
C ILE A 222 3.72 -25.73 8.31
N GLU A 223 3.64 -27.05 8.10
CA GLU A 223 4.59 -28.01 8.68
C GLU A 223 6.01 -27.76 8.21
N SER A 224 6.21 -27.56 6.91
CA SER A 224 7.52 -27.25 6.33
C SER A 224 8.14 -25.98 6.91
N GLU A 225 7.35 -24.89 7.05
CA GLU A 225 7.82 -23.64 7.65
C GLU A 225 8.15 -23.80 9.15
N MET A 226 7.38 -24.61 9.89
CA MET A 226 7.68 -24.91 11.29
C MET A 226 8.93 -25.79 11.45
N GLN A 227 9.17 -26.74 10.54
CA GLN A 227 10.38 -27.58 10.54
C GLN A 227 11.65 -26.80 10.17
N LEU A 228 11.55 -25.87 9.21
CA LEU A 228 12.66 -24.96 8.90
C LEU A 228 13.01 -24.07 10.11
N ALA A 229 11.99 -23.65 10.86
CA ALA A 229 12.15 -22.84 12.07
C ALA A 229 12.79 -23.58 13.25
N SER A 230 12.63 -24.90 13.35
CA SER A 230 13.28 -25.71 14.38
C SER A 230 14.75 -26.01 14.01
N ARG A 231 15.04 -26.26 12.73
CA ARG A 231 16.41 -26.49 12.22
C ARG A 231 17.31 -25.27 12.29
N GLY A 232 16.75 -24.06 12.11
CA GLY A 232 17.50 -22.80 12.26
C GLY A 232 17.83 -22.42 13.71
N ARG A 233 17.38 -23.20 14.71
CA ARG A 233 17.63 -22.95 16.14
C ARG A 233 18.74 -23.84 16.73
N THR A 234 19.27 -24.75 15.93
CA THR A 234 20.32 -25.72 16.31
C THR A 234 21.68 -25.42 15.64
N ALA A 235 21.89 -24.21 15.13
CA ALA A 235 23.16 -23.73 14.59
C ALA A 235 23.66 -22.51 15.38
#